data_AF-A0AAV5VS74-F1
#
_entry.id   AF-A0AAV5VS74-F1
#
_cell.length_a   1.000
_cell.length_b   1.000
_cell.length_c   1.000
_cell.angle_alpha   90.00
_cell.angle_beta   90.00
_cell.angle_gamma   90.00
#
_symmetry.space_group_name_H-M   'P 1'
#
loop_
_entity.id
_entity.type
_entity.pdbx_description
1 polymer ?
#
loop_
_entity_poly.entity_id
_entity_poly.type
_entity_poly.pdbx_seq_one_letter_code
_entity_poly.pdbx_strand_id
1 'polypeptide(L)'
;ATIMVGVLPHAAYSGVYAMMTTLTTKIDLVILHSHRFHDLMPTQAALISPLYPSEGSPLTRQTDNIDYLVKQWLQLGYSRHQLIVGLT
;
A
#
# COMPACT_ATOMS: atom_id res chain seq x y z
N ALA A 1 -24.40 -6.11 4.73
CA ALA A 1 -23.61 -6.52 3.55
C ALA A 1 -22.16 -6.21 3.87
N THR A 2 -21.23 -7.10 3.53
CA THR A 2 -19.80 -6.86 3.74
C THR A 2 -19.26 -5.94 2.65
N ILE A 3 -18.60 -4.85 3.04
CA ILE A 3 -17.98 -3.87 2.15
C ILE A 3 -16.48 -4.11 2.13
N MET A 4 -15.95 -4.37 0.94
CA MET A 4 -14.53 -4.55 0.69
C MET A 4 -14.04 -3.53 -0.32
N VAL A 5 -12.83 -3.00 -0.13
CA VAL A 5 -12.19 -2.07 -1.06
C VAL A 5 -10.82 -2.58 -1.47
N GLY A 6 -10.50 -2.51 -2.76
CA GLY A 6 -9.18 -2.80 -3.30
C GLY A 6 -8.40 -1.52 -3.55
N VAL A 7 -7.15 -1.45 -3.08
CA VAL A 7 -6.35 -0.24 -3.16
C VAL A 7 -4.95 -0.51 -3.70
N LEU A 8 -4.52 0.30 -4.67
CA LEU A 8 -3.16 0.25 -5.23
C LEU A 8 -2.17 1.03 -4.34
N PRO A 9 -0.89 0.61 -4.29
CA PRO A 9 0.12 1.21 -3.42
C PRO A 9 0.41 2.66 -3.82
N HIS A 10 0.31 2.98 -5.11
CA HIS A 10 0.53 4.34 -5.61
C HIS A 10 -0.37 5.39 -4.94
N ALA A 11 -1.53 4.96 -4.45
CA ALA A 11 -2.49 5.83 -3.78
C ALA A 11 -2.20 6.03 -2.27
N ALA A 12 -1.28 5.25 -1.68
CA ALA A 12 -0.72 5.55 -0.36
C ALA A 12 0.23 6.75 -0.37
N TYR A 13 0.86 7.06 -1.51
CA TYR A 13 1.87 8.14 -1.62
C TYR A 13 1.32 9.45 -2.20
N SER A 14 0.22 9.38 -2.93
CA SER A 14 -0.38 10.54 -3.61
C SER A 14 -1.39 11.31 -2.75
N GLY A 15 -1.61 10.87 -1.49
CA GLY A 15 -2.60 11.49 -0.59
C GLY A 15 -4.06 11.20 -0.96
N VAL A 16 -4.30 10.43 -2.02
CA VAL A 16 -5.64 10.06 -2.54
C VAL A 16 -6.51 9.38 -1.47
N TYR A 17 -5.89 8.72 -0.49
CA TYR A 17 -6.58 8.05 0.62
C TYR A 17 -6.65 8.85 1.92
N ALA A 18 -6.32 10.14 1.94
CA ALA A 18 -6.44 10.94 3.17
C ALA A 18 -7.88 10.89 3.76
N MET A 19 -8.90 10.80 2.90
CA MET A 19 -10.30 10.69 3.30
C MET A 19 -10.69 9.29 3.84
N MET A 20 -9.85 8.26 3.67
CA MET A 20 -10.14 6.90 4.15
C MET A 20 -10.25 6.83 5.68
N THR A 21 -9.67 7.79 6.40
CA THR A 21 -9.85 7.97 7.85
C THR A 21 -11.33 8.06 8.26
N THR A 22 -12.17 8.67 7.42
CA THR A 22 -13.60 8.87 7.66
C THR A 22 -14.47 7.64 7.35
N LEU A 23 -13.89 6.62 6.70
CA LEU A 23 -14.60 5.42 6.23
C LEU A 23 -14.20 4.15 7.01
N THR A 24 -13.34 4.28 8.01
CA THR A 24 -12.85 3.19 8.88
C THR A 24 -13.97 2.35 9.51
N THR A 25 -15.10 2.97 9.85
CA THR A 25 -16.27 2.31 10.46
C THR A 25 -17.25 1.70 9.45
N LYS A 26 -17.06 1.98 8.15
CA LYS A 26 -17.95 1.53 7.06
C LYS A 26 -17.34 0.44 6.20
N ILE A 27 -16.03 0.26 6.27
CA ILE A 27 -15.28 -0.71 5.47
C ILE A 27 -14.91 -1.89 6.36
N ASP A 28 -15.35 -3.09 5.98
CA ASP A 28 -15.04 -4.31 6.72
C ASP A 28 -13.63 -4.80 6.40
N LEU A 29 -13.22 -4.76 5.12
CA LEU A 29 -11.91 -5.23 4.67
C LEU A 29 -11.29 -4.29 3.62
N VAL A 30 -9.99 -4.11 3.73
CA VAL A 30 -9.15 -3.38 2.78
C VAL A 30 -8.15 -4.37 2.18
N ILE A 31 -8.24 -4.56 0.87
CA ILE A 31 -7.30 -5.37 0.11
C ILE A 31 -6.20 -4.45 -0.40
N LEU A 32 -5.03 -4.53 0.23
CA LEU A 32 -3.84 -3.84 -0.19
C LEU A 32 -3.26 -4.59 -1.39
N HIS A 33 -3.44 -4.08 -2.60
CA HIS A 33 -2.81 -4.63 -3.81
C HIS A 33 -1.31 -4.32 -3.82
N SER A 34 -0.56 -4.88 -2.87
CA SER A 34 0.80 -4.50 -2.55
C SER A 34 1.83 -5.07 -3.54
N HIS A 35 1.67 -4.70 -4.80
CA HIS A 35 2.49 -5.07 -5.94
C HIS A 35 2.54 -3.90 -6.93
N ARG A 36 3.40 -4.01 -7.95
CA ARG A 36 3.59 -2.98 -8.98
C ARG A 36 4.13 -1.65 -8.43
N PHE A 37 4.94 -1.70 -7.36
CA PHE A 37 5.55 -0.51 -6.78
C PHE A 37 6.45 0.25 -7.79
N HIS A 38 7.05 -0.47 -8.76
CA HIS A 38 8.00 0.08 -9.72
C HIS A 38 7.61 -0.11 -11.19
N ASP A 39 6.33 -0.39 -11.47
CA ASP A 39 5.82 -0.64 -12.83
C ASP A 39 6.03 0.54 -13.80
N LEU A 40 6.23 1.75 -13.27
CA LEU A 40 6.42 2.98 -14.03
C LEU A 40 7.91 3.41 -14.10
N MET A 41 8.85 2.50 -13.83
CA MET A 41 10.28 2.76 -14.00
C MET A 41 10.79 2.15 -15.33
N PRO A 42 10.58 2.81 -16.48
CA PRO A 42 10.82 2.21 -17.80
C PRO A 42 12.29 1.88 -18.08
N THR A 43 13.23 2.46 -17.32
CA THR A 43 14.66 2.39 -17.63
C THR A 43 15.43 1.39 -16.78
N GLN A 44 14.85 0.79 -15.73
CA GLN A 44 15.53 -0.20 -14.89
C GLN A 44 14.58 -1.24 -14.30
N ALA A 45 15.05 -2.48 -14.22
CA ALA A 45 14.35 -3.55 -13.51
C ALA A 45 14.44 -3.33 -11.99
N ALA A 46 13.32 -3.55 -11.30
CA ALA A 46 13.20 -3.43 -9.85
C ALA A 46 12.25 -4.51 -9.30
N LEU A 47 12.25 -4.69 -7.98
CA LEU A 47 11.35 -5.64 -7.32
C LEU A 47 9.90 -5.20 -7.47
N ILE A 48 9.01 -6.13 -7.85
CA ILE A 48 7.58 -5.82 -8.09
C ILE A 48 6.83 -5.58 -6.78
N SER A 49 7.27 -6.24 -5.70
CA SER A 49 6.61 -6.32 -4.41
C SER A 49 7.63 -6.43 -3.26
N PRO A 50 8.50 -5.42 -3.06
CA PRO A 50 9.48 -5.44 -1.98
C PRO A 50 8.78 -5.39 -0.61
N LEU A 51 9.15 -6.31 0.28
CA LEU A 51 8.62 -6.34 1.65
C LEU A 51 9.15 -5.15 2.47
N TYR A 52 10.42 -4.83 2.30
CA TYR A 52 11.16 -3.75 2.96
C TYR A 52 11.85 -2.86 1.92
N PRO A 53 12.27 -1.63 2.30
CA PRO A 53 13.04 -0.76 1.40
C PRO A 53 14.29 -1.45 0.87
N SER A 54 14.64 -1.23 -0.40
CA SER A 54 15.93 -1.64 -0.94
C SER A 54 17.01 -0.65 -0.52
N GLU A 55 17.96 -1.10 0.30
CA GLU A 55 19.10 -0.26 0.68
C GLU A 55 20.00 0.02 -0.53
N GLY A 56 20.43 1.27 -0.68
CA GLY A 56 21.40 1.68 -1.69
C GLY A 56 20.86 1.91 -3.11
N SER A 57 19.57 1.71 -3.38
CA SER A 57 18.98 2.05 -4.68
C SER A 57 18.48 3.51 -4.68
N PRO A 58 19.03 4.39 -5.54
CA PRO A 58 18.56 5.77 -5.65
C PRO A 58 17.19 5.90 -6.34
N LEU A 59 16.69 4.80 -6.92
CA LEU A 59 15.45 4.78 -7.68
C LEU A 59 14.25 4.32 -6.86
N THR A 60 14.46 3.50 -5.84
CA THR A 60 13.37 3.03 -4.98
C THR A 60 13.17 3.99 -3.82
N ARG A 61 11.98 4.60 -3.68
CA ARG A 61 11.71 5.42 -2.50
C ARG A 61 11.66 4.53 -1.27
N GLN A 62 12.05 5.04 -0.11
CA GLN A 62 11.90 4.31 1.16
C GLN A 62 10.45 3.95 1.50
N THR A 63 9.49 4.54 0.79
CA THR A 63 8.07 4.30 0.94
C THR A 63 7.54 3.19 0.03
N ASP A 64 8.28 2.82 -1.04
CA ASP A 64 7.85 1.87 -2.07
C ASP A 64 8.05 0.42 -1.62
N ASN A 65 7.38 0.04 -0.53
CA ASN A 65 7.39 -1.32 0.04
C ASN A 65 6.13 -1.63 0.84
N ILE A 66 5.91 -2.92 1.08
CA ILE A 66 4.73 -3.45 1.76
C ILE A 66 4.69 -2.98 3.23
N ASP A 67 5.81 -3.00 3.95
CA ASP A 67 5.87 -2.60 5.36
C ASP A 67 5.40 -1.14 5.56
N TYR A 68 5.89 -0.22 4.74
CA TYR A 68 5.44 1.17 4.77
C TYR A 68 3.96 1.30 4.44
N LEU A 69 3.48 0.62 3.38
CA LEU A 69 2.06 0.64 2.99
C LEU A 69 1.15 0.19 4.14
N VAL A 70 1.46 -0.93 4.79
CA VAL A 70 0.68 -1.44 5.93
C VAL A 70 0.71 -0.43 7.08
N LYS A 71 1.87 0.10 7.43
CA LYS A 71 2.00 1.11 8.49
C LYS A 71 1.18 2.36 8.22
N GLN A 72 1.10 2.83 6.97
CA GLN A 72 0.24 3.95 6.60
C GLN A 72 -1.24 3.65 6.87
N TRP A 73 -1.74 2.49 6.46
CA TRP A 73 -3.14 2.13 6.69
C TRP A 73 -3.48 1.99 8.18
N LEU A 74 -2.56 1.47 8.98
CA LEU A 74 -2.69 1.44 10.43
C LEU A 74 -2.75 2.86 11.02
N GLN A 75 -1.93 3.80 10.51
CA GLN A 75 -1.96 5.21 10.93
C GLN A 75 -3.26 5.92 10.55
N LEU A 76 -3.95 5.49 9.48
CA LEU A 76 -5.28 6.00 9.11
C LEU A 76 -6.42 5.47 10.01
N GLY A 77 -6.11 4.63 11.00
CA GLY A 77 -7.08 4.11 11.97
C GLY A 77 -7.70 2.76 11.61
N TYR A 78 -7.23 2.09 10.56
CA TYR A 78 -7.67 0.72 10.26
C TYR A 78 -7.01 -0.29 11.20
N SER A 79 -7.76 -1.29 11.63
CA SER A 79 -7.24 -2.37 12.47
C SER A 79 -6.55 -3.45 11.63
N ARG A 80 -5.63 -4.20 12.25
CA ARG A 80 -4.89 -5.30 11.59
C ARG A 80 -5.80 -6.34 10.95
N HIS A 81 -6.93 -6.64 11.59
CA HIS A 81 -7.89 -7.64 11.09
C HIS A 81 -8.70 -7.14 9.88
N GLN A 82 -8.72 -5.83 9.62
CA GLN A 82 -9.36 -5.26 8.42
C GLN A 82 -8.42 -5.28 7.21
N LEU A 83 -7.11 -5.50 7.38
CA LEU A 83 -6.14 -5.39 6.30
C LEU A 83 -5.81 -6.77 5.72
N ILE A 84 -5.94 -6.89 4.39
CA ILE A 84 -5.50 -8.05 3.62
C ILE A 84 -4.33 -7.62 2.75
N VAL A 85 -3.15 -8.20 2.97
CA VAL A 85 -1.96 -7.95 2.16
C VAL A 85 -2.01 -8.84 0.92
N GLY A 86 -2.17 -8.23 -0.26
CA GLY A 86 -2.18 -8.92 -1.53
C GLY A 86 -0.77 -9.22 -2.01
N LEU A 87 -0.41 -10.49 -2.07
CA LEU A 87 0.88 -10.96 -2.57
C LEU A 87 0.78 -11.39 -4.03
N THR A 88 1.81 -11.08 -4.82
CA THR A 88 2.01 -11.54 -6.20
C THR A 88 3.47 -11.91 -6.42
#